data_AF-A0A0D6LXD8-F1
#
_entry.id   AF-A0A0D6LXD8-F1
#
_cell.length_a   1.000
_cell.length_b   1.000
_cell.length_c   1.000
_cell.angle_alpha   90.00
_cell.angle_beta   90.00
_cell.angle_gamma   90.00
#
_symmetry.space_group_name_H-M   'P 1'
#
loop_
_entity.id
_entity.type
_entity.pdbx_description
1 polymer ?
#
loop_
_entity_poly.entity_id
_entity_poly.type
_entity_poly.pdbx_seq_one_letter_code
_entity_poly.pdbx_strand_id
1 'polypeptide(L)'
;MWRICVAFAAFVTCGNARLGCKNMEGEDVDWFAAIKLPPGVDVRKGKSFVYFDSTQDGWKMSSQPVDSKKSAIGATINQIYKVDKKKTFTIAYNDDSPVKAVESGRGHSKGVAAFNSDVGFWMVHSVPNFPPIKSMESIESLEFAYLQTLLTTVDSTHLLQITLKVHSTNELTPVPPIKRGRMPSQQ
;
A
#
# COMPACT_ATOMS: atom_id res chain seq x y z
N MET A 1 51.69 -32.48 8.48
CA MET A 1 51.07 -31.17 8.25
C MET A 1 49.99 -31.34 7.18
N TRP A 2 48.72 -31.39 7.55
CA TRP A 2 47.60 -31.50 6.59
C TRP A 2 46.85 -30.17 6.58
N ARG A 3 46.81 -29.50 5.43
CA ARG A 3 46.02 -28.28 5.23
C ARG A 3 44.66 -28.69 4.68
N ILE A 4 43.61 -28.48 5.47
CA ILE A 4 42.23 -28.63 5.01
C ILE A 4 41.83 -27.29 4.38
N CYS A 5 41.65 -27.27 3.06
CA CYS A 5 41.07 -26.15 2.35
C CYS A 5 39.55 -26.31 2.35
N VAL A 6 38.84 -25.52 3.15
CA VAL A 6 37.37 -25.45 3.11
C VAL A 6 36.96 -24.43 2.05
N ALA A 7 36.39 -24.90 0.95
CA ALA A 7 35.78 -24.04 -0.07
C ALA A 7 34.34 -23.69 0.37
N PHE A 8 34.09 -22.42 0.68
CA PHE A 8 32.72 -21.91 0.86
C PHE A 8 32.07 -21.72 -0.51
N ALA A 9 31.16 -22.62 -0.88
CA ALA A 9 30.30 -22.43 -2.04
C ALA A 9 29.23 -21.38 -1.71
N ALA A 10 29.37 -20.18 -2.25
CA ALA A 10 28.32 -19.16 -2.20
C ALA A 10 27.19 -19.55 -3.17
N PHE A 11 26.15 -20.19 -2.65
CA PHE A 11 24.90 -20.36 -3.40
C PHE A 11 24.21 -18.99 -3.50
N VAL A 12 24.44 -18.29 -4.61
CA VAL A 12 23.64 -17.11 -4.97
C VAL A 12 22.32 -17.63 -5.52
N THR A 13 21.33 -17.81 -4.64
CA THR A 13 19.95 -18.05 -5.06
C THR A 13 19.41 -16.76 -5.69
N CYS A 14 19.34 -16.73 -7.02
CA CYS A 14 18.62 -15.68 -7.74
C CYS A 14 17.12 -15.98 -7.62
N GLY A 15 16.52 -15.64 -6.47
CA GLY A 15 15.09 -15.72 -6.28
C GLY A 15 14.41 -14.65 -7.13
N ASN A 16 13.50 -15.04 -8.03
CA ASN A 16 12.60 -14.07 -8.65
C ASN A 16 11.81 -13.39 -7.53
N ALA A 17 11.88 -12.06 -7.47
CA ALA A 17 11.13 -11.30 -6.46
C ALA A 17 9.63 -11.57 -6.63
N ARG A 18 9.04 -12.28 -5.66
CA ARG A 18 7.61 -12.59 -5.63
C ARG A 18 6.80 -11.30 -5.50
N LEU A 19 5.68 -11.21 -6.22
CA LEU A 19 4.74 -10.11 -6.08
C LEU A 19 4.02 -10.24 -4.72
N GLY A 20 4.15 -9.24 -3.85
CA GLY A 20 3.61 -9.32 -2.48
C GLY A 20 4.04 -8.17 -1.58
N CYS A 21 3.67 -8.23 -0.30
CA CYS A 21 4.14 -7.28 0.71
C CYS A 21 5.61 -7.54 1.01
N LYS A 22 6.38 -6.46 1.13
CA LYS A 22 7.79 -6.48 1.50
C LYS A 22 7.97 -5.89 2.89
N ASN A 23 8.78 -6.54 3.73
CA ASN A 23 9.18 -5.96 5.02
C ASN A 23 10.26 -4.89 4.88
N MET A 24 10.79 -4.44 6.02
CA MET A 24 11.82 -3.40 6.09
C MET A 24 13.18 -3.84 5.51
N GLU A 25 13.38 -5.14 5.38
CA GLU A 25 14.56 -5.80 4.80
C GLU A 25 14.36 -6.15 3.31
N GLY A 26 13.13 -5.99 2.79
CA GLY A 26 12.76 -6.29 1.42
C GLY A 26 12.34 -7.74 1.19
N GLU A 27 12.13 -8.52 2.25
CA GLU A 27 11.69 -9.91 2.22
C GLU A 27 10.15 -10.01 2.15
N ASP A 28 9.64 -11.15 1.68
CA ASP A 28 8.20 -11.39 1.59
C ASP A 28 7.58 -11.60 2.98
N VAL A 29 6.46 -10.93 3.23
CA VAL A 29 5.64 -11.08 4.45
C VAL A 29 4.16 -11.16 4.12
N ASP A 30 3.37 -11.80 4.98
CA ASP A 30 1.94 -11.99 4.74
C ASP A 30 1.15 -10.68 4.90
N TRP A 31 1.55 -9.83 5.83
CA TRP A 31 0.91 -8.54 6.05
C TRP A 31 1.85 -7.60 6.78
N PHE A 32 1.58 -6.29 6.66
CA PHE A 32 2.17 -5.32 7.56
C PHE A 32 1.24 -4.14 7.82
N ALA A 33 1.43 -3.48 8.93
CA ALA A 33 0.78 -2.22 9.29
C ALA A 33 1.84 -1.14 9.53
N ALA A 34 1.51 0.09 9.16
CA ALA A 34 2.40 1.23 9.34
C ALA A 34 1.62 2.48 9.77
N ILE A 35 2.11 3.17 10.80
CA ILE A 35 1.53 4.42 11.30
C ILE A 35 2.61 5.49 11.25
N LYS A 36 2.39 6.51 10.43
CA LYS A 36 3.31 7.64 10.32
C LYS A 36 3.11 8.62 11.46
N LEU A 37 4.22 9.16 11.95
CA LEU A 37 4.25 10.16 13.00
C LEU A 37 4.01 11.57 12.44
N PRO A 38 3.26 12.44 13.13
CA PRO A 38 3.08 13.83 12.71
C PRO A 38 4.42 14.62 12.67
N PRO A 39 4.52 15.67 11.85
CA PRO A 39 5.77 16.41 11.66
C PRO A 39 6.32 17.09 12.90
N GLY A 40 5.47 17.40 13.90
CA GLY A 40 5.88 18.04 15.14
C GLY A 40 6.41 17.10 16.23
N VAL A 41 6.34 15.77 16.02
CA VAL A 41 6.75 14.78 17.05
C VAL A 41 7.90 13.88 16.61
N ASP A 42 8.42 14.05 15.41
CA ASP A 42 9.48 13.17 14.87
C ASP A 42 10.71 13.93 14.35
N VAL A 43 11.85 13.24 14.33
CA VAL A 43 13.14 13.81 13.90
C VAL A 43 13.26 13.97 12.38
N ARG A 44 12.34 13.39 11.61
CA ARG A 44 12.32 13.42 10.13
C ARG A 44 11.20 14.32 9.58
N LYS A 45 10.71 15.28 10.37
CA LYS A 45 9.66 16.25 10.02
C LYS A 45 8.45 15.59 9.35
N GLY A 46 7.98 14.50 9.95
CA GLY A 46 6.77 13.80 9.56
C GLY A 46 7.05 12.60 8.66
N LYS A 47 8.31 12.30 8.33
CA LYS A 47 8.62 11.13 7.51
C LYS A 47 8.86 9.86 8.31
N SER A 48 8.78 9.91 9.63
CA SER A 48 8.98 8.73 10.49
C SER A 48 7.68 7.95 10.62
N PHE A 49 7.78 6.64 10.83
CA PHE A 49 6.64 5.78 11.07
C PHE A 49 7.01 4.59 11.96
N VAL A 50 6.03 4.08 12.70
CA VAL A 50 6.09 2.77 13.36
C VAL A 50 5.56 1.70 12.41
N TYR A 51 6.11 0.51 12.52
CA TYR A 51 5.92 -0.61 11.61
C TYR A 51 5.69 -1.90 12.39
N PHE A 52 4.82 -2.77 11.87
CA PHE A 52 4.54 -4.08 12.41
C PHE A 52 4.19 -5.05 11.28
N ASP A 53 4.70 -6.28 11.30
CA ASP A 53 4.42 -7.29 10.29
C ASP A 53 4.21 -8.68 10.90
N SER A 54 3.94 -9.65 10.03
CA SER A 54 3.67 -11.04 10.39
C SER A 54 4.86 -11.81 10.98
N THR A 55 6.07 -11.27 10.94
CA THR A 55 7.33 -11.97 11.29
C THR A 55 7.96 -11.48 12.59
N GLN A 56 7.43 -10.42 13.17
CA GLN A 56 7.95 -9.84 14.41
C GLN A 56 6.86 -9.74 15.48
N ASP A 57 7.28 -9.42 16.70
CA ASP A 57 6.37 -9.07 17.79
C ASP A 57 6.30 -7.56 17.97
N GLY A 58 5.09 -7.01 17.88
CA GLY A 58 4.78 -5.63 18.19
C GLY A 58 5.34 -4.58 17.21
N TRP A 59 5.11 -3.32 17.57
CA TRP A 59 5.49 -2.16 16.77
C TRP A 59 6.97 -1.80 16.96
N LYS A 60 7.67 -1.54 15.85
CA LYS A 60 9.04 -1.01 15.83
C LYS A 60 9.11 0.30 15.08
N MET A 61 9.97 1.21 15.54
CA MET A 61 10.28 2.42 14.77
C MET A 61 11.04 2.04 13.49
N SER A 62 10.58 2.57 12.36
CA SER A 62 11.25 2.36 11.08
C SER A 62 12.63 3.01 11.04
N SER A 63 13.62 2.28 10.55
CA SER A 63 14.96 2.80 10.24
C SER A 63 14.98 3.69 8.98
N GLN A 64 13.98 3.56 8.11
CA GLN A 64 13.83 4.29 6.85
C GLN A 64 12.71 5.34 6.94
N PRO A 65 12.81 6.46 6.21
CA PRO A 65 11.67 7.36 6.06
C PRO A 65 10.59 6.74 5.16
N VAL A 66 9.34 7.18 5.31
CA VAL A 66 8.17 6.64 4.59
C VAL A 66 8.27 6.75 3.06
N ASP A 67 9.01 7.73 2.56
CA ASP A 67 9.26 7.98 1.12
C ASP A 67 10.47 7.21 0.58
N SER A 68 11.15 6.41 1.41
CA SER A 68 12.26 5.57 0.96
C SER A 68 11.76 4.35 0.18
N LYS A 69 12.36 4.09 -0.99
CA LYS A 69 12.20 2.82 -1.73
C LYS A 69 12.65 1.59 -0.93
N LYS A 70 13.44 1.78 0.12
CA LYS A 70 13.91 0.72 1.03
C LYS A 70 12.99 0.50 2.24
N SER A 71 11.98 1.34 2.44
CA SER A 71 10.95 1.08 3.45
C SER A 71 10.02 -0.05 3.00
N ALA A 72 9.33 -0.73 3.93
CA ALA A 72 8.32 -1.73 3.58
C ALA A 72 7.26 -1.21 2.60
N ILE A 73 6.78 0.02 2.83
CA ILE A 73 5.82 0.72 1.95
C ILE A 73 6.42 0.93 0.56
N GLY A 74 7.63 1.51 0.49
CA GLY A 74 8.30 1.80 -0.77
C GLY A 74 8.69 0.54 -1.54
N ALA A 75 9.23 -0.47 -0.87
CA ALA A 75 9.59 -1.75 -1.48
C ALA A 75 8.36 -2.47 -2.03
N THR A 76 7.23 -2.42 -1.31
CA THR A 76 5.97 -3.00 -1.77
C THR A 76 5.44 -2.27 -3.01
N ILE A 77 5.28 -0.95 -2.94
CA ILE A 77 4.68 -0.16 -4.02
C ILE A 77 5.57 -0.09 -5.26
N ASN A 78 6.89 -0.11 -5.08
CA ASN A 78 7.82 -0.06 -6.21
C ASN A 78 7.68 -1.24 -7.18
N GLN A 79 7.03 -2.34 -6.77
CA GLN A 79 6.71 -3.46 -7.64
C GLN A 79 5.76 -3.05 -8.79
N ILE A 80 4.78 -2.17 -8.56
CA ILE A 80 3.77 -1.80 -9.59
C ILE A 80 4.39 -1.10 -10.81
N TYR A 81 5.55 -0.45 -10.63
CA TYR A 81 6.27 0.21 -11.72
C TYR A 81 7.18 -0.74 -12.51
N LYS A 82 7.45 -1.94 -11.97
CA LYS A 82 8.41 -2.91 -12.53
C LYS A 82 7.76 -4.17 -13.09
N VAL A 83 6.50 -4.44 -12.74
CA VAL A 83 5.77 -5.63 -13.19
C VAL A 83 5.49 -5.63 -14.70
N ASP A 84 5.43 -6.83 -15.28
CA ASP A 84 4.92 -7.03 -16.64
C ASP A 84 3.40 -6.78 -16.66
N LYS A 85 3.00 -5.64 -17.24
CA LYS A 85 1.61 -5.20 -17.36
C LYS A 85 0.74 -6.13 -18.21
N LYS A 86 1.31 -7.06 -18.99
CA LYS A 86 0.54 -8.06 -19.73
C LYS A 86 0.11 -9.24 -18.85
N LYS A 87 0.81 -9.47 -17.74
CA LYS A 87 0.60 -10.61 -16.84
C LYS A 87 0.14 -10.21 -15.44
N THR A 88 0.17 -8.92 -15.14
CA THR A 88 -0.14 -8.37 -13.82
C THR A 88 -1.19 -7.30 -13.97
N PHE A 89 -2.29 -7.46 -13.23
CA PHE A 89 -3.27 -6.41 -13.04
C PHE A 89 -2.78 -5.46 -11.96
N THR A 90 -2.88 -4.15 -12.22
CA THR A 90 -2.53 -3.10 -11.25
C THR A 90 -3.63 -2.06 -11.20
N ILE A 91 -4.07 -1.68 -10.01
CA ILE A 91 -5.05 -0.60 -9.79
C ILE A 91 -4.57 0.33 -8.69
N ALA A 92 -4.76 1.62 -8.89
CA ALA A 92 -4.69 2.63 -7.85
C ALA A 92 -6.02 3.40 -7.83
N TYR A 93 -6.60 3.57 -6.66
CA TYR A 93 -7.79 4.39 -6.45
C TYR A 93 -7.48 5.42 -5.36
N ASN A 94 -7.90 6.66 -5.60
CA ASN A 94 -7.69 7.76 -4.68
C ASN A 94 -8.74 8.83 -5.01
N ASP A 95 -9.59 9.20 -4.04
CA ASP A 95 -10.57 10.29 -4.19
C ASP A 95 -9.92 11.67 -4.31
N ASP A 96 -8.64 11.78 -3.92
CA ASP A 96 -7.77 12.94 -4.16
C ASP A 96 -6.60 12.49 -5.04
N SER A 97 -6.91 12.20 -6.30
CA SER A 97 -6.02 11.56 -7.27
C SER A 97 -4.97 12.53 -7.82
N PRO A 98 -3.73 12.08 -8.09
CA PRO A 98 -2.69 12.94 -8.67
C PRO A 98 -2.98 13.42 -10.10
N VAL A 99 -4.09 12.97 -10.71
CA VAL A 99 -4.47 13.30 -12.09
C VAL A 99 -5.82 14.04 -12.18
N LYS A 100 -6.66 13.97 -11.14
CA LYS A 100 -8.03 14.51 -11.19
C LYS A 100 -8.38 15.23 -9.89
N ALA A 101 -9.14 16.32 -10.03
CA ALA A 101 -9.68 17.05 -8.90
C ALA A 101 -10.59 16.16 -8.03
N VAL A 102 -10.65 16.46 -6.74
CA VAL A 102 -11.47 15.76 -5.75
C VAL A 102 -12.93 15.75 -6.18
N GLU A 103 -13.54 14.58 -6.26
CA GLU A 103 -14.97 14.42 -6.52
C GLU A 103 -15.73 14.21 -5.21
N SER A 104 -16.48 15.23 -4.77
CA SER A 104 -17.38 15.13 -3.61
C SER A 104 -18.57 14.23 -3.97
N GLY A 105 -18.60 13.02 -3.43
CA GLY A 105 -19.67 12.04 -3.66
C GLY A 105 -19.23 10.59 -3.81
N ARG A 106 -17.92 10.33 -3.91
CA ARG A 106 -17.34 8.98 -3.86
C ARG A 106 -16.87 8.62 -2.45
N GLY A 107 -16.72 7.32 -2.19
CA GLY A 107 -16.16 6.84 -0.92
C GLY A 107 -14.74 7.37 -0.72
N HIS A 108 -14.46 7.92 0.46
CA HIS A 108 -13.13 8.38 0.89
C HIS A 108 -12.19 7.20 1.11
N SER A 109 -11.87 6.51 0.04
CA SER A 109 -11.06 5.30 0.05
C SER A 109 -9.90 5.49 -0.91
N LYS A 110 -8.71 5.09 -0.46
CA LYS A 110 -7.49 5.18 -1.25
C LYS A 110 -6.70 3.89 -1.09
N GLY A 111 -6.09 3.44 -2.17
CA GLY A 111 -5.32 2.21 -2.14
C GLY A 111 -4.69 1.83 -3.46
N VAL A 112 -3.81 0.84 -3.37
CA VAL A 112 -3.04 0.28 -4.48
C VAL A 112 -3.08 -1.23 -4.39
N ALA A 113 -3.46 -1.90 -5.48
CA ALA A 113 -3.38 -3.35 -5.56
C ALA A 113 -2.63 -3.77 -6.83
N ALA A 114 -1.90 -4.87 -6.71
CA ALA A 114 -1.28 -5.54 -7.83
C ALA A 114 -1.38 -7.06 -7.63
N PHE A 115 -1.82 -7.77 -8.67
CA PHE A 115 -1.90 -9.23 -8.64
C PHE A 115 -1.71 -9.85 -10.02
N ASN A 116 -1.14 -11.05 -10.04
CA ASN A 116 -1.09 -11.93 -11.20
C ASN A 116 -2.04 -13.13 -10.98
N SER A 117 -1.88 -14.22 -11.73
CA SER A 117 -2.72 -15.42 -11.57
C SER A 117 -2.59 -16.09 -10.19
N ASP A 118 -1.48 -15.86 -9.49
CA ASP A 118 -1.08 -16.69 -8.35
C ASP A 118 -1.03 -15.89 -7.05
N VAL A 119 -0.60 -14.63 -7.10
CA VAL A 119 -0.26 -13.83 -5.92
C VAL A 119 -0.52 -12.35 -6.14
N GLY A 120 -0.63 -11.61 -5.04
CA GLY A 120 -0.70 -10.16 -5.08
C GLY A 120 -0.63 -9.51 -3.72
N PHE A 121 -0.77 -8.18 -3.73
CA PHE A 121 -0.95 -7.39 -2.52
C PHE A 121 -2.06 -6.36 -2.71
N TRP A 122 -2.62 -5.92 -1.60
CA TRP A 122 -3.50 -4.75 -1.54
C TRP A 122 -3.11 -3.85 -0.36
N MET A 123 -2.79 -2.60 -0.69
CA MET A 123 -2.44 -1.53 0.24
C MET A 123 -3.60 -0.56 0.36
N VAL A 124 -4.13 -0.40 1.57
CA VAL A 124 -5.12 0.63 1.89
C VAL A 124 -4.44 1.75 2.67
N HIS A 125 -4.71 3.00 2.31
CA HIS A 125 -4.04 4.16 2.91
C HIS A 125 -4.94 5.40 2.97
N SER A 126 -4.48 6.42 3.72
CA SER A 126 -5.12 7.74 3.84
C SER A 126 -4.43 8.85 3.04
N VAL A 127 -3.42 8.51 2.25
CA VAL A 127 -2.52 9.44 1.54
C VAL A 127 -3.13 10.04 0.26
N PRO A 128 -3.32 11.36 0.16
CA PRO A 128 -3.72 12.00 -1.10
C PRO A 128 -2.58 11.94 -2.14
N ASN A 129 -2.92 12.02 -3.43
CA ASN A 129 -1.95 12.06 -4.53
C ASN A 129 -0.97 10.86 -4.58
N PHE A 130 -1.38 9.71 -4.04
CA PHE A 130 -0.60 8.47 -3.99
C PHE A 130 -1.33 7.33 -4.74
N PRO A 131 -0.60 6.40 -5.39
CA PRO A 131 0.85 6.39 -5.58
C PRO A 131 1.28 7.40 -6.64
N PRO A 132 2.55 7.81 -6.67
CA PRO A 132 3.04 8.67 -7.74
C PRO A 132 2.89 8.01 -9.12
N ILE A 133 2.73 8.81 -10.18
CA ILE A 133 2.40 8.27 -11.51
C ILE A 133 3.60 7.53 -12.14
N LYS A 134 4.82 8.06 -11.96
CA LYS A 134 6.01 7.58 -12.67
C LYS A 134 6.86 6.63 -11.84
N SER A 135 7.17 7.01 -10.61
CA SER A 135 8.02 6.22 -9.72
C SER A 135 7.90 6.70 -8.28
N MET A 136 8.33 5.86 -7.33
CA MET A 136 8.42 6.25 -5.92
C MET A 136 9.39 7.43 -5.66
N GLU A 137 10.25 7.79 -6.62
CA GLU A 137 11.15 8.96 -6.49
C GLU A 137 10.44 10.30 -6.71
N SER A 138 9.28 10.32 -7.38
CA SER A 138 8.54 11.56 -7.62
C SER A 138 7.70 11.99 -6.41
N ILE A 139 8.04 11.53 -5.20
CA ILE A 139 7.43 11.98 -3.94
C ILE A 139 8.17 13.26 -3.50
N GLU A 140 7.98 14.33 -4.26
CA GLU A 140 8.25 15.67 -3.77
C GLU A 140 7.02 16.11 -2.98
N SER A 141 7.20 16.31 -1.67
CA SER A 141 6.23 16.94 -0.77
C SER A 141 4.82 16.33 -0.78
N LEU A 142 4.67 15.10 -0.29
CA LEU A 142 3.40 14.74 0.30
C LEU A 142 3.36 15.41 1.69
N GLU A 143 2.53 16.44 1.84
CA GLU A 143 2.10 16.97 3.15
C GLU A 143 1.25 15.90 3.84
N PHE A 144 1.91 14.86 4.31
CA PHE A 144 1.26 13.79 5.03
C PHE A 144 0.92 14.32 6.43
N ALA A 145 -0.27 14.88 6.62
CA ALA A 145 -0.75 15.24 7.95
C ALA A 145 -0.93 13.97 8.82
N TYR A 146 -1.47 12.89 8.24
CA TYR A 146 -1.71 11.61 8.93
C TYR A 146 -1.65 10.43 7.94
N LEU A 147 -0.75 9.46 8.18
CA LEU A 147 -0.76 8.17 7.47
C LEU A 147 -1.23 7.10 8.46
N GLN A 148 -2.42 6.57 8.22
CA GLN A 148 -2.83 5.28 8.74
C GLN A 148 -2.82 4.33 7.55
N THR A 149 -1.90 3.35 7.56
CA THR A 149 -1.74 2.40 6.45
C THR A 149 -1.84 0.98 6.97
N LEU A 150 -2.75 0.21 6.38
CA LEU A 150 -2.94 -1.22 6.61
C LEU A 150 -2.70 -1.95 5.29
N LEU A 151 -1.78 -2.92 5.29
CA LEU A 151 -1.48 -3.78 4.15
C LEU A 151 -1.73 -5.24 4.47
N THR A 152 -2.28 -5.93 3.49
CA THR A 152 -2.40 -7.38 3.51
C THR A 152 -1.92 -7.94 2.16
N THR A 153 -1.09 -8.98 2.19
CA THR A 153 -1.04 -9.90 1.04
C THR A 153 -2.31 -10.70 1.01
N VAL A 154 -2.77 -10.99 -0.20
CA VAL A 154 -4.03 -11.68 -0.42
C VAL A 154 -3.81 -12.61 -1.61
N ASP A 155 -4.30 -13.84 -1.49
CA ASP A 155 -4.36 -14.78 -2.62
C ASP A 155 -5.20 -14.19 -3.78
N SER A 156 -4.82 -14.49 -5.02
CA SER A 156 -5.40 -13.89 -6.23
C SER A 156 -6.92 -14.08 -6.32
N THR A 157 -7.42 -15.21 -5.83
CA THR A 157 -8.85 -15.56 -5.76
C THR A 157 -9.67 -14.60 -4.90
N HIS A 158 -9.12 -14.16 -3.76
CA HIS A 158 -9.76 -13.21 -2.86
C HIS A 158 -9.63 -11.77 -3.36
N LEU A 159 -8.54 -11.43 -4.06
CA LEU A 159 -8.33 -10.09 -4.63
C LEU A 159 -9.32 -9.73 -5.74
N LEU A 160 -9.66 -10.68 -6.62
CA LEU A 160 -10.66 -10.47 -7.66
C LEU A 160 -12.04 -10.12 -7.07
N GLN A 161 -12.48 -10.85 -6.03
CA GLN A 161 -13.76 -10.60 -5.36
C GLN A 161 -13.78 -9.21 -4.70
N ILE A 162 -12.70 -8.84 -4.04
CA ILE A 162 -12.61 -7.54 -3.37
C ILE A 162 -12.51 -6.40 -4.38
N THR A 163 -11.74 -6.56 -5.45
CA THR A 163 -11.60 -5.54 -6.51
C THR A 163 -12.94 -5.32 -7.22
N LEU A 164 -13.67 -6.39 -7.54
CA LEU A 164 -15.03 -6.30 -8.08
C LEU A 164 -15.97 -5.59 -7.10
N LYS A 165 -15.84 -5.83 -5.80
CA LYS A 165 -16.64 -5.13 -4.79
C LYS A 165 -16.32 -3.64 -4.75
N VAL A 166 -15.04 -3.26 -4.68
CA VAL A 166 -14.57 -1.85 -4.69
C VAL A 166 -15.00 -1.15 -5.98
N HIS A 167 -14.88 -1.82 -7.12
CA HIS A 167 -15.36 -1.31 -8.41
C HIS A 167 -16.88 -1.14 -8.41
N SER A 168 -17.65 -2.14 -7.96
CA SER A 168 -19.12 -2.07 -7.86
C SER A 168 -19.61 -0.98 -6.92
N THR A 169 -18.88 -0.68 -5.84
CA THR A 169 -19.22 0.43 -4.93
C THR A 169 -18.84 1.79 -5.49
N ASN A 170 -17.88 1.84 -6.43
CA ASN A 170 -17.49 3.07 -7.13
C ASN A 170 -18.29 3.28 -8.45
N GLU A 171 -19.01 2.26 -8.93
CA GLU A 171 -19.98 2.32 -10.04
C GLU A 171 -21.45 2.34 -9.57
N LEU A 172 -21.73 2.79 -8.33
CA LEU A 172 -23.12 3.05 -7.97
C LEU A 172 -23.61 4.32 -8.68
N THR A 173 -24.49 4.09 -9.65
CA THR A 173 -25.45 5.07 -10.14
C THR A 173 -26.12 5.77 -8.95
N PRO A 174 -26.46 7.08 -9.08
CA PRO A 174 -27.04 7.83 -7.98
C PRO A 174 -28.30 7.13 -7.47
N VAL A 175 -28.26 6.73 -6.19
CA VAL A 175 -29.47 6.34 -5.46
C VAL A 175 -30.43 7.54 -5.54
N PRO A 176 -31.63 7.38 -6.11
CA PRO A 176 -32.57 8.49 -6.22
C PRO A 176 -32.84 9.05 -4.82
N PRO A 177 -32.98 10.37 -4.68
CA PRO A 177 -33.16 10.98 -3.38
C PRO A 177 -34.38 10.35 -2.69
N ILE A 178 -34.15 9.77 -1.51
CA ILE A 178 -35.23 9.40 -0.61
C ILE A 178 -35.98 10.70 -0.32
N LYS A 179 -37.22 10.80 -0.82
CA LYS A 179 -38.11 11.93 -0.50
C LYS A 179 -38.19 12.02 1.02
N ARG A 180 -37.71 13.13 1.60
CA ARG A 180 -37.88 13.40 3.03
C ARG A 180 -39.38 13.40 3.33
N GLY A 181 -39.86 12.35 4.00
CA GLY A 181 -41.13 12.40 4.70
C GLY A 181 -41.03 13.48 5.76
N ARG A 182 -41.88 14.52 5.63
CA ARG A 182 -42.05 15.55 6.65
C ARG A 182 -42.65 14.87 7.89
N MET A 183 -41.92 14.80 9.00
CA MET A 183 -42.52 14.46 10.28
C MET A 183 -43.54 15.54 10.67
N PRO A 184 -44.72 15.19 11.19
CA PRO A 184 -45.68 16.17 11.69
C PRO A 184 -45.11 16.84 12.94
N SER A 185 -45.21 18.17 12.99
CA SER A 185 -44.95 18.96 14.19
C SER A 185 -45.92 18.53 15.29
N GLN A 186 -45.37 18.06 16.41
CA GLN A 186 -46.13 17.88 17.64
C GLN A 186 -46.53 19.27 18.16
N GLN A 187 -47.82 19.43 18.45
CA GLN A 187 -48.41 20.54 19.18
C GLN A 187 -48.09 20.44 20.66
#